data_AF-A0A221SSU1-F1
#
_entry.id   AF-A0A221SSU1-F1
#
_cell.length_a   1.000
_cell.length_b   1.000
_cell.length_c   1.000
_cell.angle_alpha   90.00
_cell.angle_beta   90.00
_cell.angle_gamma   90.00
#
_symmetry.space_group_name_H-M   'P 1'
#
loop_
_entity.id
_entity.type
_entity.pdbx_description
1 polymer ?
#
loop_
_entity_poly.entity_id
_entity_poly.type
_entity_poly.pdbx_seq_one_letter_code
_entity_poly.pdbx_strand_id
1 'polypeptide(L)'
;MRPCRLRFFFDSGSGICLWAGDAFTEDRYGLAVEAGALPLPPDLVAETERLIALWDTGLDWDDPGGPSPWTADDERGFRVQADALLERLRAALGPGFVVVDERRP
;
A
#
# COMPACT_ATOMS: atom_id res chain seq x y z
N MET A 1 -23.58 3.25 -8.20
CA MET A 1 -22.76 2.08 -7.79
C MET A 1 -22.14 2.39 -6.45
N ARG A 2 -22.04 1.40 -5.55
CA ARG A 2 -21.30 1.55 -4.29
C ARG A 2 -19.80 1.54 -4.60
N PRO A 3 -18.99 2.50 -4.10
CA PRO A 3 -17.55 2.47 -4.32
C PRO A 3 -16.91 1.32 -3.54
N CYS A 4 -15.84 0.74 -4.09
CA CYS A 4 -14.99 -0.19 -3.36
C CYS A 4 -14.16 0.57 -2.33
N ARG A 5 -14.01 0.04 -1.12
CA ARG A 5 -13.24 0.66 -0.05
C ARG A 5 -11.90 -0.07 0.10
N LEU A 6 -10.80 0.64 -0.11
CA LEU A 6 -9.45 0.15 0.09
C LEU A 6 -8.83 0.83 1.32
N ARG A 7 -8.11 0.07 2.13
CA ARG A 7 -7.28 0.55 3.24
C ARG A 7 -5.83 0.52 2.76
N PHE A 8 -5.15 1.65 2.86
CA PHE A 8 -3.77 1.83 2.44
C PHE A 8 -2.87 1.78 3.67
N PHE A 9 -2.11 0.71 3.81
CA PHE A 9 -1.07 0.54 4.82
C PHE A 9 -0.17 -0.63 4.42
N PHE A 10 1.08 -0.58 4.87
CA PHE A 10 2.07 -1.61 4.58
C PHE A 10 2.13 -2.61 5.75
N ASP A 11 2.28 -3.89 5.42
CA ASP A 11 2.52 -4.96 6.38
C ASP A 11 3.72 -5.78 5.89
N SER A 12 4.77 -5.87 6.71
CA SER A 12 6.06 -6.41 6.29
C SER A 12 5.93 -7.88 5.88
N GLY A 13 6.45 -8.22 4.69
CA GLY A 13 6.38 -9.55 4.10
C GLY A 13 5.02 -9.96 3.54
N SER A 14 3.99 -9.12 3.65
CA SER A 14 2.68 -9.40 3.05
C SER A 14 2.66 -9.30 1.53
N GLY A 15 3.62 -8.56 0.94
CA GLY A 15 3.63 -8.26 -0.48
C GLY A 15 2.51 -7.32 -0.94
N ILE A 16 1.77 -6.68 -0.02
CA ILE A 16 0.57 -5.88 -0.31
C ILE A 16 0.58 -4.59 0.50
N CYS A 17 0.04 -3.51 -0.08
CA CYS A 17 -0.25 -2.26 0.65
C CYS A 17 -1.70 -1.78 0.51
N LEU A 18 -2.54 -2.56 -0.16
CA LEU A 18 -3.96 -2.26 -0.39
C LEU A 18 -4.80 -3.43 0.14
N TRP A 19 -5.68 -3.12 1.09
CA TRP A 19 -6.49 -4.11 1.78
C TRP A 19 -7.96 -3.80 1.57
N ALA A 20 -8.80 -4.83 1.46
CA ALA A 20 -10.23 -4.63 1.45
C ALA A 20 -10.69 -3.95 2.75
N GLY A 21 -11.47 -2.87 2.61
CA GLY A 21 -12.01 -2.10 3.71
C GLY A 21 -13.43 -2.48 4.11
N ASP A 22 -14.07 -3.38 3.36
CA ASP A 22 -15.37 -3.95 3.65
C ASP A 22 -15.59 -5.25 2.89
N ALA A 23 -16.61 -6.01 3.29
CA ALA A 23 -16.95 -7.31 2.71
C ALA A 23 -17.29 -7.25 1.20
N PHE A 24 -17.80 -6.13 0.69
CA PHE A 24 -18.10 -5.98 -0.73
C PHE A 24 -16.84 -5.86 -1.58
N THR A 25 -15.85 -5.16 -1.07
CA THR A 25 -14.55 -5.03 -1.72
C THR A 25 -13.78 -6.33 -1.64
N GLU A 26 -13.85 -6.99 -0.48
CA GLU A 26 -13.24 -8.30 -0.25
C GLU A 26 -13.83 -9.40 -1.15
N ASP A 27 -15.15 -9.45 -1.32
CA ASP A 27 -15.81 -10.41 -2.23
C ASP A 27 -15.34 -10.25 -3.69
N ARG A 28 -14.95 -9.03 -4.07
CA ARG A 28 -14.54 -8.71 -5.45
C ARG A 28 -13.05 -8.92 -5.71
N TYR A 29 -12.20 -8.61 -4.75
CA TYR A 29 -10.74 -8.55 -4.94
C TYR A 29 -9.94 -9.39 -3.94
N GLY A 30 -10.59 -10.02 -2.97
CA GLY A 30 -9.95 -10.63 -1.81
C GLY A 30 -9.57 -9.60 -0.73
N LEU A 31 -9.13 -10.10 0.43
CA LEU A 31 -8.72 -9.25 1.56
C LEU A 31 -7.46 -8.46 1.23
N ALA A 32 -6.48 -9.12 0.61
CA ALA A 32 -5.23 -8.53 0.16
C ALA A 32 -5.37 -8.22 -1.35
N VAL A 33 -5.43 -6.93 -1.69
CA VAL A 33 -5.81 -6.47 -3.02
C VAL A 33 -4.54 -6.16 -3.81
N GLU A 34 -4.24 -7.00 -4.81
CA GLU A 34 -3.13 -6.76 -5.72
C GLU A 34 -3.38 -5.52 -6.59
N ALA A 35 -2.36 -4.66 -6.73
CA ALA A 35 -2.47 -3.46 -7.56
C ALA A 35 -2.78 -3.79 -9.03
N GLY A 36 -2.26 -4.92 -9.54
CA GLY A 36 -2.55 -5.40 -10.90
C GLY A 36 -4.00 -5.86 -11.13
N ALA A 37 -4.77 -6.12 -10.07
CA ALA A 37 -6.19 -6.47 -10.17
C ALA A 37 -7.10 -5.23 -10.26
N LEU A 38 -6.54 -4.04 -10.03
CA LEU A 38 -7.24 -2.77 -10.08
C LEU A 38 -7.10 -2.11 -11.47
N PRO A 39 -8.02 -1.21 -11.87
CA PRO A 39 -7.93 -0.49 -13.13
C PRO A 39 -6.88 0.64 -13.04
N LEU A 40 -5.62 0.29 -12.78
CA LEU A 40 -4.49 1.20 -12.63
C LEU A 40 -3.59 1.19 -13.87
N PRO A 41 -2.93 2.32 -14.20
CA PRO A 41 -1.86 2.35 -15.18
C PRO A 41 -0.69 1.41 -14.81
N PRO A 42 -0.03 0.76 -15.78
CA PRO A 42 1.06 -0.18 -15.48
C PRO A 42 2.23 0.42 -14.69
N ASP A 43 2.55 1.70 -14.90
CA ASP A 43 3.60 2.41 -14.16
C ASP A 43 3.22 2.63 -12.69
N LEU A 44 1.93 2.81 -12.40
CA LEU A 44 1.45 2.96 -11.02
C LEU A 44 1.38 1.63 -10.29
N VAL A 45 1.10 0.53 -11.01
CA VAL A 45 1.23 -0.83 -10.46
C VAL A 45 2.69 -1.10 -10.09
N ALA A 46 3.62 -0.87 -11.01
CA ALA A 46 5.05 -1.07 -10.77
C ALA A 46 5.58 -0.20 -9.61
N GLU A 47 5.13 1.05 -9.51
CA GLU A 47 5.48 1.93 -8.39
C GLU A 47 4.95 1.42 -7.06
N THR A 48 3.74 0.84 -7.05
CA THR A 48 3.15 0.23 -5.85
C THR A 48 3.98 -0.97 -5.39
N GLU A 49 4.32 -1.87 -6.31
CA GLU A 49 5.16 -3.05 -6.04
C GLU A 49 6.57 -2.64 -5.56
N ARG A 50 7.16 -1.61 -6.16
CA ARG A 50 8.45 -1.07 -5.73
C ARG A 50 8.41 -0.53 -4.30
N LEU A 51 7.34 0.17 -3.91
CA LEU A 51 7.20 0.70 -2.55
C LEU A 51 6.98 -0.40 -1.52
N ILE A 52 6.22 -1.44 -1.87
CA ILE A 52 6.06 -2.63 -1.03
C ILE A 52 7.43 -3.29 -0.79
N ALA A 53 8.21 -3.52 -1.84
CA ALA A 53 9.54 -4.10 -1.71
C ALA A 53 10.49 -3.21 -0.90
N LEU A 54 10.38 -1.88 -1.05
CA LEU A 54 11.15 -0.93 -0.23
C LEU A 54 10.76 -1.05 1.25
N TRP A 55 9.47 -1.08 1.58
CA TRP A 55 9.00 -1.24 2.96
C TRP A 55 9.59 -2.45 3.66
N ASP A 56 9.71 -3.59 2.96
CA ASP A 56 10.28 -4.81 3.51
C ASP A 56 11.78 -4.70 3.87
N THR A 57 12.49 -3.71 3.30
CA THR A 57 13.88 -3.40 3.71
C THR A 57 13.98 -2.67 5.04
N GLY A 58 12.87 -2.13 5.54
CA GLY A 58 12.77 -1.49 6.85
C GLY A 58 12.64 -2.47 8.01
N LEU A 59 12.64 -3.79 7.74
CA LEU A 59 12.68 -4.84 8.75
C LEU A 59 13.99 -5.61 8.63
N ASP A 60 14.68 -5.81 9.75
CA ASP A 60 15.76 -6.80 9.82
C ASP A 60 15.11 -8.18 9.93
N TRP A 61 15.18 -8.97 8.86
CA TRP A 61 14.57 -10.30 8.82
C TRP A 61 15.32 -11.34 9.66
N ASP A 62 16.59 -11.09 10.00
CA ASP A 62 17.38 -11.93 10.88
C ASP A 62 17.11 -11.60 12.37
N ASP A 63 16.66 -10.37 12.67
CA ASP A 63 16.20 -9.94 14.00
C ASP A 63 14.91 -9.06 13.92
N PRO A 64 13.74 -9.65 13.61
CA PRO A 64 12.51 -8.88 13.37
C PRO A 64 11.92 -8.24 14.63
N GLY A 65 12.36 -8.66 15.83
CA GLY A 65 12.02 -8.00 17.09
C GLY A 65 12.97 -6.86 17.45
N GLY A 66 14.07 -6.72 16.71
CA GLY A 66 15.09 -5.69 16.87
C GLY A 66 14.67 -4.33 16.28
N PRO A 67 15.56 -3.34 16.35
CA PRO A 67 15.33 -2.04 15.72
C PRO A 67 15.31 -2.17 14.19
N SER A 68 14.55 -1.29 13.53
CA SER A 68 14.61 -1.17 12.08
C SER A 68 16.04 -0.84 11.60
N PRO A 69 16.50 -1.43 10.48
CA PRO A 69 17.75 -1.03 9.82
C PRO A 69 17.67 0.35 9.16
N TRP A 70 16.46 0.91 8.99
CA TRP A 70 16.30 2.23 8.42
C TRP A 70 16.78 3.33 9.36
N THR A 71 17.43 4.33 8.77
CA THR A 71 17.68 5.59 9.43
C THR A 71 16.40 6.44 9.44
N ALA A 72 16.39 7.48 10.28
CA ALA A 72 15.31 8.46 10.27
C ALA A 72 15.13 9.14 8.89
N ASP A 73 16.19 9.20 8.08
CA ASP A 73 16.17 9.79 6.74
C ASP A 73 15.49 8.85 5.74
N ASP A 74 15.75 7.55 5.84
CA ASP A 74 15.08 6.51 5.05
C ASP A 74 13.58 6.50 5.33
N GLU A 75 13.18 6.54 6.60
CA GLU A 75 11.77 6.61 6.97
C GLU A 75 11.08 7.87 6.43
N ARG A 76 11.73 9.03 6.51
CA ARG A 76 11.18 10.29 5.93
C ARG A 76 11.07 10.17 4.42
N GLY A 77 12.08 9.63 3.75
CA GLY A 77 12.07 9.38 2.31
C GLY A 77 10.95 8.42 1.89
N PHE A 78 10.70 7.37 2.68
CA PHE A 78 9.61 6.45 2.45
C PHE A 78 8.24 7.13 2.63
N ARG A 79 8.03 7.87 3.73
CA ARG A 79 6.76 8.58 3.99
C ARG A 79 6.39 9.52 2.84
N VAL A 80 7.35 10.31 2.34
CA VAL A 80 7.13 11.19 1.18
C VAL A 80 6.71 10.42 -0.07
N GLN A 81 7.37 9.30 -0.37
CA GLN A 81 7.00 8.45 -1.51
C GLN A 81 5.62 7.81 -1.32
N ALA A 82 5.30 7.33 -0.11
CA ALA A 82 4.02 6.71 0.19
C ALA A 82 2.86 7.72 0.13
N ASP A 83 3.07 8.97 0.54
CA ASP A 83 2.10 10.06 0.38
C ASP A 83 1.84 10.35 -1.10
N ALA A 84 2.91 10.42 -1.91
CA ALA A 84 2.79 10.62 -3.35
C ALA A 84 2.05 9.45 -4.03
N LEU A 85 2.34 8.21 -3.63
CA LEU A 85 1.65 7.02 -4.13
C LEU A 85 0.15 7.05 -3.79
N LEU A 86 -0.20 7.37 -2.53
CA LEU A 86 -1.58 7.45 -2.08
C LEU A 86 -2.41 8.43 -2.93
N GLU A 87 -1.87 9.63 -3.18
CA GLU A 87 -2.55 10.63 -4.00
C GLU A 87 -2.68 10.18 -5.47
N ARG A 88 -1.66 9.53 -6.03
CA ARG A 88 -1.72 8.95 -7.38
C ARG A 88 -2.77 7.83 -7.48
N LEU A 89 -2.86 6.96 -6.48
CA LEU A 89 -3.87 5.88 -6.41
C LEU A 89 -5.29 6.47 -6.36
N ARG A 90 -5.53 7.48 -5.53
CA ARG A 90 -6.82 8.17 -5.43
C ARG A 90 -7.23 8.81 -6.76
N ALA A 91 -6.29 9.48 -7.42
CA ALA A 91 -6.55 10.11 -8.71
C ALA A 91 -6.84 9.08 -9.82
N ALA A 92 -6.06 8.00 -9.89
CA ALA A 92 -6.19 6.99 -10.95
C ALA A 92 -7.45 6.13 -10.83
N LEU A 93 -7.82 5.73 -9.61
CA LEU A 93 -9.00 4.89 -9.37
C LEU A 93 -10.32 5.66 -9.49
N GLY A 94 -10.29 6.96 -9.23
CA GLY A 94 -11.44 7.84 -9.33
C GLY A 94 -12.61 7.46 -8.40
N PRO A 95 -13.84 7.90 -8.71
CA PRO A 95 -14.98 7.83 -7.77
C PRO A 95 -15.53 6.40 -7.56
N GLY A 96 -15.05 5.41 -8.33
CA GLY A 96 -15.41 3.99 -8.12
C GLY A 96 -14.75 3.38 -6.87
N PHE A 97 -13.80 4.09 -6.27
CA PHE A 97 -13.03 3.63 -5.12
C PHE A 97 -12.92 4.72 -4.06
N VAL A 98 -12.73 4.29 -2.82
CA VAL A 98 -12.34 5.13 -1.69
C VAL A 98 -11.08 4.51 -1.08
N VAL A 99 -9.95 5.20 -1.18
CA VAL A 99 -8.67 4.77 -0.60
C VAL A 99 -8.43 5.53 0.70
N VAL A 100 -8.53 4.82 1.83
CA VAL A 100 -8.35 5.37 3.18
C VAL A 100 -6.93 5.09 3.64
N ASP A 101 -6.26 6.14 4.09
CA ASP A 101 -4.96 6.02 4.73
C ASP A 101 -5.11 5.43 6.13
N GLU A 102 -4.51 4.27 6.36
CA GLU A 102 -4.49 3.62 7.67
C GLU A 102 -3.06 3.24 8.08
N ARG A 103 -2.05 3.87 7.46
CA ARG A 103 -0.67 3.76 7.91
C ARG A 103 -0.57 4.22 9.36
N ARG A 104 0.21 3.50 10.18
CA ARG A 104 0.50 3.90 11.55
C ARG A 104 1.54 5.04 11.55
N PRO A 105 1.43 6.00 12.49
CA PRO A 105 2.40 7.09 12.63
C PRO A 105 3.79 6.59 13.04
#